data_AF-A0A1Y1L8I4-F1
#
_entry.id   AF-A0A1Y1L8I4-F1
#
_cell.length_a   1.000
_cell.length_b   1.000
_cell.length_c   1.000
_cell.angle_alpha   90.00
_cell.angle_beta   90.00
_cell.angle_gamma   90.00
#
_symmetry.space_group_name_H-M   'P 1'
#
loop_
_entity.id
_entity.type
_entity.pdbx_description
1 polymer ?
#
loop_
_entity_poly.entity_id
_entity_poly.type
_entity_poly.pdbx_seq_one_letter_code
_entity_poly.pdbx_strand_id
1 'polypeptide(L)'
;LKHKQVYTDTKSLRYGHLMIMTDQDHDGSHIKGLLINFLQVQFPSLLKIPQFLQEFITPIVKVWQGPDPKKPQRLKSFFTQPQYDEWKESHKAELSRWQSKYFK
;
A
#
# COMPACT_ATOMS: atom_id res chain seq x y z
N LEU A 1 19.03 17.14 2.56
CA LEU A 1 17.94 18.12 2.41
C LEU A 1 18.36 19.41 3.10
N LYS A 2 18.14 20.56 2.48
CA LYS A 2 18.38 21.88 3.09
C LYS A 2 17.06 22.44 3.63
N HIS A 3 17.06 22.89 4.87
CA HIS A 3 15.91 23.54 5.50
C HIS A 3 15.66 24.92 4.89
N LYS A 4 14.40 25.39 4.91
CA LYS A 4 13.96 26.69 4.36
C LYS A 4 14.18 26.87 2.85
N GLN A 5 14.52 25.81 2.12
CA GLN A 5 14.58 25.82 0.67
C GLN A 5 13.20 25.47 0.09
N VAL A 6 12.78 26.22 -0.93
CA VAL A 6 11.63 25.87 -1.77
C VAL A 6 12.15 25.00 -2.91
N TYR A 7 11.69 23.75 -2.97
CA TYR A 7 12.01 22.80 -4.03
C TYR A 7 10.96 22.91 -5.14
N THR A 8 11.40 23.20 -6.36
CA THR A 8 10.56 23.18 -7.57
C THR A 8 10.75 21.90 -8.37
N ASP A 9 11.88 21.22 -8.17
CA ASP A 9 12.23 19.92 -8.73
C ASP A 9 13.11 19.11 -7.76
N THR A 10 13.43 17.88 -8.15
CA THR A 10 14.23 16.94 -7.36
C THR A 10 15.67 16.79 -7.83
N LYS A 11 16.13 17.60 -8.81
CA LYS A 11 17.47 17.45 -9.43
C LYS A 11 18.62 17.69 -8.45
N SER A 12 18.38 18.53 -7.45
CA SER A 12 19.36 18.82 -6.38
C SER A 12 19.38 17.77 -5.26
N LEU A 13 18.45 16.82 -5.27
CA LEU A 13 18.36 15.74 -4.29
C LEU A 13 19.18 14.54 -4.76
N ARG A 14 19.62 13.72 -3.79
CA ARG A 14 20.25 12.42 -4.11
C ARG A 14 19.26 11.42 -4.70
N TYR A 15 17.97 11.57 -4.36
CA TYR A 15 16.88 10.70 -4.81
C TYR A 15 15.72 11.54 -5.32
N GLY A 16 15.17 11.16 -6.47
CA GLY A 16 14.04 11.84 -7.12
C GLY A 16 12.67 11.46 -6.55
N HIS A 17 12.58 10.32 -5.88
CA HIS A 17 11.35 9.74 -5.36
C HIS A 17 11.60 9.13 -3.98
N LEU A 18 10.55 9.08 -3.17
CA LEU A 18 10.52 8.48 -1.86
C LEU A 18 9.34 7.51 -1.81
N MET A 19 9.64 6.21 -1.75
CA MET A 19 8.63 5.15 -1.67
C MET A 19 8.45 4.70 -0.22
N ILE A 20 7.21 4.71 0.26
CA ILE A 20 6.84 4.19 1.57
C ILE A 20 6.38 2.73 1.42
N MET A 21 7.06 1.84 2.14
CA MET A 21 6.72 0.43 2.27
C MET A 21 6.53 0.13 3.75
N THR A 22 5.27 0.00 4.18
CA THR A 22 4.92 -0.43 5.54
C THR A 22 3.91 -1.55 5.44
N ASP A 23 3.74 -2.29 6.54
CA ASP A 23 2.66 -3.25 6.64
C ASP A 23 1.30 -2.58 6.43
N GLN A 24 0.35 -3.35 5.90
CA GLN A 24 -0.98 -2.88 5.55
C GLN A 24 -1.92 -3.01 6.76
N ASP A 25 -1.49 -2.40 7.86
CA ASP A 25 -2.19 -2.36 9.13
C ASP A 25 -2.28 -0.93 9.69
N HIS A 26 -2.77 -0.82 10.93
CA HIS A 26 -2.95 0.46 11.60
C HIS A 26 -1.61 1.15 11.92
N ASP A 27 -0.60 0.38 12.31
CA ASP A 27 0.71 0.91 12.67
C ASP A 27 1.47 1.40 11.43
N GLY A 28 1.40 0.67 10.31
CA GLY A 28 1.93 1.11 9.03
C GLY A 28 1.27 2.40 8.53
N SER A 29 -0.06 2.51 8.71
CA SER A 29 -0.80 3.74 8.41
C SER A 29 -0.37 4.90 9.30
N HIS A 30 -0.08 4.65 10.58
CA HIS A 30 0.44 5.66 11.50
C HIS A 30 1.86 6.11 11.11
N ILE A 31 2.75 5.19 10.75
CA ILE A 31 4.11 5.50 10.25
C ILE A 31 4.04 6.36 8.99
N LYS A 32 3.15 6.03 8.04
CA LYS A 32 2.89 6.86 6.85
C LYS A 32 2.50 8.28 7.25
N GLY A 33 1.58 8.43 8.19
CA GLY A 33 1.16 9.72 8.72
C GLY A 33 2.31 10.53 9.34
N LEU A 34 3.14 9.90 10.16
CA LEU A 34 4.31 10.54 10.77
C LEU A 34 5.32 11.03 9.72
N LEU A 35 5.59 10.23 8.69
CA LEU A 35 6.51 10.61 7.62
C LEU A 35 5.95 11.76 6.76
N ILE A 36 4.67 11.70 6.41
CA ILE A 36 3.99 12.79 5.69
C ILE A 36 4.03 14.06 6.53
N ASN A 37 3.74 13.98 7.83
CA ASN A 37 3.80 15.12 8.74
C ASN A 37 5.22 15.70 8.81
N PHE A 38 6.25 14.87 8.94
CA PHE A 38 7.64 15.30 8.92
C PHE A 38 7.99 16.06 7.62
N LEU A 39 7.62 15.52 6.46
CA LEU A 39 7.85 16.16 5.17
C LEU A 39 7.06 17.46 5.03
N GLN A 40 5.81 17.50 5.49
CA GLN A 40 4.96 18.68 5.45
C GLN A 40 5.52 19.82 6.32
N VAL A 41 6.02 19.52 7.51
CA VAL A 41 6.56 20.53 8.42
C VAL A 41 7.95 21.00 7.97
N GLN A 42 8.83 20.07 7.59
CA GLN A 42 10.23 20.39 7.31
C GLN A 42 10.48 20.82 5.86
N PHE A 43 9.75 20.23 4.90
CA PHE A 43 9.99 20.38 3.46
C PHE A 43 8.70 20.40 2.61
N PRO A 44 7.72 21.27 2.90
CA PRO A 44 6.38 21.22 2.30
C PRO A 44 6.35 21.32 0.77
N SER A 45 7.34 22.00 0.17
CA SER A 45 7.45 22.13 -1.28
C SER A 45 7.75 20.80 -2.00
N LEU A 46 8.38 19.84 -1.33
CA LEU A 46 8.63 18.52 -1.92
C LEU A 46 7.35 17.72 -2.15
N LEU A 47 6.37 17.84 -1.26
CA LEU A 47 5.08 17.16 -1.40
C LEU A 47 4.23 17.71 -2.56
N LYS A 48 4.57 18.89 -3.08
CA LYS A 48 3.93 19.48 -4.28
C LYS A 48 4.52 18.93 -5.58
N ILE A 49 5.69 18.29 -5.53
CA ILE A 49 6.32 17.73 -6.72
C ILE A 49 5.59 16.44 -7.08
N PRO A 50 5.05 16.32 -8.32
CA PRO A 50 4.33 15.12 -8.74
C PRO A 50 5.17 13.87 -8.57
N GLN A 51 4.57 12.83 -7.99
CA GLN A 51 5.20 11.52 -7.80
C GLN A 51 6.45 11.53 -6.89
N PHE A 52 6.75 12.62 -6.17
CA PHE A 52 7.86 12.62 -5.22
C PHE A 52 7.63 11.62 -4.09
N LEU A 53 6.46 11.65 -3.46
CA LEU A 53 6.08 10.68 -2.44
C LEU A 53 5.22 9.59 -3.08
N GLN A 54 5.63 8.34 -2.93
CA GLN A 54 4.97 7.17 -3.47
C GLN A 54 4.71 6.16 -2.35
N GLU A 55 3.72 5.31 -2.54
CA GLU A 55 3.37 4.25 -1.61
C GLU A 55 3.36 2.92 -2.36
N PHE A 56 3.89 1.89 -1.72
CA PHE A 56 3.75 0.52 -2.16
C PHE A 56 2.87 -0.22 -1.16
N ILE A 57 1.70 -0.65 -1.61
CA ILE A 57 0.73 -1.39 -0.79
C ILE A 57 0.83 -2.90 -1.05
N THR A 58 0.72 -3.69 0.01
CA THR A 58 0.64 -5.15 -0.07
C THR A 58 -0.79 -5.63 0.18
N PRO A 59 -1.22 -6.76 -0.42
CA PRO A 59 -2.54 -7.30 -0.16
C PRO A 59 -2.63 -7.86 1.26
N ILE A 60 -3.76 -7.63 1.94
CA ILE A 60 -4.08 -8.15 3.27
C ILE A 60 -4.67 -9.57 3.23
N VAL A 61 -5.32 -9.93 2.11
CA VAL A 61 -5.91 -11.26 1.92
C VAL A 61 -5.64 -11.72 0.50
N LYS A 62 -5.22 -12.96 0.34
CA LYS A 62 -5.26 -13.66 -0.94
C LYS A 62 -6.21 -14.83 -0.86
N VAL A 63 -7.03 -14.99 -1.88
CA VAL A 63 -7.90 -16.16 -2.06
C VAL A 63 -7.56 -16.88 -3.35
N TRP A 64 -7.63 -18.20 -3.35
CA TRP A 64 -7.34 -18.99 -4.54
C TRP A 64 -8.21 -20.24 -4.67
N GLN A 65 -8.32 -20.75 -5.89
CA GLN A 65 -8.91 -22.05 -6.20
C GLN A 65 -7.85 -23.03 -6.69
N GLY A 66 -8.00 -24.29 -6.30
CA GLY A 66 -7.08 -25.38 -6.63
C GLY A 66 -6.18 -25.80 -5.45
N PRO A 67 -5.49 -26.95 -5.59
CA PRO A 67 -4.77 -27.58 -4.47
C PRO A 67 -3.42 -26.92 -4.15
N ASP A 68 -2.78 -26.23 -5.10
CA ASP A 68 -1.47 -25.60 -4.92
C ASP A 68 -1.61 -24.06 -4.87
N PRO A 69 -1.32 -23.40 -3.73
CA PRO A 69 -1.33 -21.94 -3.63
C PRO A 69 -0.29 -21.24 -4.51
N LYS A 70 0.76 -21.95 -4.97
CA LYS A 70 1.77 -21.40 -5.88
C LYS A 70 1.35 -21.46 -7.34
N LYS A 71 0.38 -22.31 -7.69
CA LYS A 71 -0.18 -22.48 -9.04
C LYS A 71 -1.71 -22.54 -9.00
N PRO A 72 -2.35 -21.44 -8.55
CA PRO A 72 -3.79 -21.42 -8.42
C PRO A 72 -4.47 -21.36 -9.79
N GLN A 73 -5.63 -22.02 -9.93
CA GLN A 73 -6.47 -21.90 -11.14
C GLN A 73 -7.10 -20.51 -11.23
N ARG A 74 -7.45 -19.95 -10.06
CA ARG A 74 -7.92 -18.58 -9.90
C ARG A 74 -7.28 -17.99 -8.65
N LEU A 75 -6.82 -16.74 -8.73
CA LEU A 75 -6.22 -16.00 -7.63
C LEU A 75 -6.82 -14.61 -7.57
N LYS A 76 -7.19 -14.16 -6.37
CA LYS A 76 -7.61 -12.78 -6.13
C LYS A 76 -6.94 -12.25 -4.87
N SER A 77 -6.47 -11.01 -4.95
CA SER A 77 -5.82 -10.31 -3.84
C SER A 77 -6.69 -9.12 -3.43
N PHE A 78 -6.79 -8.89 -2.12
CA PHE A 78 -7.55 -7.79 -1.53
C PHE A 78 -6.60 -6.92 -0.72
N PHE A 79 -6.74 -5.61 -0.88
CA PHE A 79 -5.86 -4.63 -0.24
C PHE A 79 -6.53 -3.92 0.94
N THR A 80 -7.85 -4.11 1.10
CA THR A 80 -8.62 -3.62 2.24
C THR A 80 -9.61 -4.68 2.72
N GLN A 81 -9.97 -4.62 4.00
CA GLN A 81 -10.94 -5.54 4.61
C GLN A 81 -12.34 -5.41 3.97
N PRO A 82 -12.86 -4.19 3.71
CA PRO A 82 -14.15 -4.04 3.02
C PRO A 82 -14.20 -4.69 1.63
N GLN A 83 -13.11 -4.58 0.84
CA GLN A 83 -13.05 -5.22 -0.49
C GLN A 83 -13.16 -6.75 -0.39
N TYR A 84 -12.54 -7.33 0.64
CA TYR A 84 -12.63 -8.77 0.87
C TYR A 84 -14.04 -9.17 1.32
N ASP A 85 -14.66 -8.41 2.23
CA ASP A 85 -15.98 -8.72 2.76
C ASP A 85 -17.08 -8.62 1.70
N GLU A 86 -17.05 -7.58 0.86
CA GLU A 86 -17.96 -7.43 -0.28
C GLU A 86 -17.82 -8.59 -1.30
N TRP A 87 -16.57 -8.99 -1.57
CA TRP A 87 -16.32 -10.14 -2.42
C TRP A 87 -16.83 -11.44 -1.81
N LYS A 88 -16.60 -11.63 -0.49
CA LYS A 88 -17.05 -12.81 0.24
C LYS A 88 -18.57 -12.92 0.25
N GLU A 89 -19.27 -11.79 0.42
CA GLU A 89 -20.73 -11.70 0.38
C GLU A 89 -21.27 -12.07 -1.01
N SER A 90 -20.74 -11.46 -2.07
CA SER A 90 -21.16 -11.72 -3.45
C SER A 90 -20.86 -13.14 -3.93
N HIS A 91 -19.91 -13.85 -3.31
CA HIS A 91 -19.48 -15.20 -3.69
C HIS A 91 -19.88 -16.27 -2.66
N LYS A 92 -20.83 -15.97 -1.75
CA LYS A 92 -21.27 -16.86 -0.65
C LYS A 92 -21.51 -18.31 -1.05
N ALA A 93 -22.21 -18.53 -2.18
CA ALA A 93 -22.56 -19.86 -2.65
C ALA A 93 -21.35 -20.72 -3.08
N GLU A 94 -20.23 -20.09 -3.44
CA GLU A 94 -19.04 -20.77 -3.93
C GLU A 94 -17.86 -20.74 -2.94
N LEU A 95 -18.03 -20.17 -1.73
CA LEU A 95 -16.94 -20.00 -0.77
C LEU A 95 -16.19 -21.30 -0.43
N SER A 96 -16.88 -22.44 -0.43
CA SER A 96 -16.26 -23.76 -0.19
C SER A 96 -15.20 -24.16 -1.23
N ARG A 97 -15.22 -23.55 -2.41
CA ARG A 97 -14.25 -23.79 -3.49
C ARG A 97 -13.00 -22.92 -3.38
N TRP A 98 -12.99 -21.95 -2.46
CA TRP A 98 -11.90 -21.00 -2.28
C TRP A 98 -11.13 -21.28 -0.99
N GLN A 99 -9.81 -21.27 -1.10
CA GLN A 99 -8.90 -21.19 0.04
C GLN A 99 -8.51 -19.72 0.26
N SER A 100 -8.23 -19.34 1.51
CA SER A 100 -7.82 -17.98 1.86
C SER A 100 -6.58 -17.96 2.75
N LYS A 101 -5.76 -16.92 2.59
CA LYS A 101 -4.62 -16.60 3.46
C LYS A 101 -4.64 -15.12 3.79
N TYR A 102 -4.66 -14.84 5.08
CA TYR A 102 -4.47 -13.50 5.62
C TYR A 102 -2.97 -13.22 5.71
N PHE A 103 -2.58 -12.07 5.19
CA PHE A 103 -1.27 -11.48 5.38
C PHE A 103 -1.48 -10.43 6.47
N LYS A 104 -1.02 -10.77 7.67
CA LYS A 104 -0.73 -9.76 8.69
C LYS A 104 0.56 -9.08 8.27
#